data_AF-A0A242DJB1-F1
#
_entry.id   AF-A0A242DJB1-F1
#
_cell.length_a   1.000
_cell.length_b   1.000
_cell.length_c   1.000
_cell.angle_alpha   90.00
_cell.angle_beta   90.00
_cell.angle_gamma   90.00
#
_symmetry.space_group_name_H-M   'P 1'
#
loop_
_entity.id
_entity.type
_entity.pdbx_description
1 polymer ?
#
loop_
_entity_poly.entity_id
_entity_poly.type
_entity_poly.pdbx_seq_one_letter_code
_entity_poly.pdbx_strand_id
1 'polypeptide(L)'
;MYIGKRTASLPSYCSKCGKPHPWIQTILDNAAELIALDTELSEPEKIAIKASIPDLLVETPKTPIAEAKFKIYFAKMGQVVKTGMYNLIVDVISESVKKSIFPD
;
A
#
# COMPACT_ATOMS: atom_id res chain seq x y z
N MET A 1 -20.96 21.39 -20.19
CA MET A 1 -19.59 21.63 -19.69
C MET A 1 -18.93 20.26 -19.49
N TYR A 2 -18.11 19.82 -20.44
CA TYR A 2 -17.43 18.53 -20.32
C TYR A 2 -16.17 18.74 -19.48
N ILE A 3 -16.20 18.31 -18.22
CA ILE A 3 -15.00 18.23 -17.39
C ILE A 3 -14.22 17.03 -17.93
N GLY A 4 -13.21 17.28 -18.77
CA GLY A 4 -12.33 16.24 -19.29
C GLY A 4 -11.74 15.42 -18.14
N LYS A 5 -11.73 14.08 -18.29
CA LYS A 5 -11.07 13.18 -17.34
C LYS A 5 -9.62 13.63 -17.16
N ARG A 6 -9.22 13.93 -15.93
CA ARG A 6 -7.80 14.16 -15.60
C ARG A 6 -7.06 12.85 -15.83
N THR A 7 -6.19 12.81 -16.84
CA THR A 7 -5.34 11.65 -17.18
C THR A 7 -4.02 11.64 -16.39
N ALA A 8 -3.75 12.68 -15.59
CA ALA A 8 -2.55 12.75 -14.76
C ALA A 8 -2.76 11.99 -13.45
N SER A 9 -1.85 11.06 -13.15
CA SER A 9 -1.79 10.38 -11.85
C SER A 9 -1.51 11.40 -10.74
N LEU A 10 -2.20 11.26 -9.62
CA LEU A 10 -2.03 12.15 -8.48
C LEU A 10 -0.70 11.80 -7.78
N PRO A 11 0.25 12.75 -7.63
CA PRO A 11 1.60 12.44 -7.15
C PRO A 11 1.58 12.09 -5.66
N SER A 12 2.05 10.91 -5.28
CA SER A 12 2.00 10.44 -3.88
C SER A 12 2.79 11.31 -2.89
N TYR A 13 3.91 11.90 -3.33
CA TYR A 13 4.80 12.69 -2.47
C TYR A 13 5.08 14.07 -3.07
N CYS A 14 5.29 15.05 -2.19
CA CYS A 14 5.62 16.41 -2.58
C CYS A 14 7.03 16.46 -3.18
N SER A 15 7.14 16.88 -4.44
CA SER A 15 8.43 17.03 -5.12
C SER A 15 9.36 18.08 -4.49
N LYS A 16 8.82 19.02 -3.71
CA LYS A 16 9.60 20.08 -3.06
C LYS A 16 10.18 19.69 -1.71
N CYS A 17 9.45 18.91 -0.90
CA CYS A 17 9.85 18.61 0.47
C CYS A 17 9.96 17.10 0.78
N GLY A 18 9.60 16.23 -0.15
CA GLY A 18 9.69 14.77 -0.01
C GLY A 18 8.70 14.17 0.99
N LYS A 19 7.74 14.94 1.51
CA LYS A 19 6.71 14.44 2.43
C LYS A 19 5.54 13.80 1.68
N PRO A 20 4.88 12.78 2.26
CA PRO A 20 3.65 12.24 1.70
C PRO A 20 2.58 13.33 1.69
N HIS A 21 1.76 13.33 0.65
CA HIS A 21 0.57 14.17 0.63
C HIS A 21 -0.48 13.68 1.66
N PRO A 22 -1.45 14.54 2.06
CA PRO A 22 -2.42 14.18 3.09
C PRO A 22 -3.16 12.86 2.83
N TRP A 23 -3.57 12.60 1.58
CA TRP A 23 -4.27 11.36 1.26
C TRP A 23 -3.37 10.12 1.34
N ILE A 24 -2.08 10.24 1.00
CA ILE A 24 -1.10 9.15 1.19
C ILE A 24 -0.87 8.91 2.67
N GLN A 25 -0.76 9.98 3.47
CA GLN A 25 -0.64 9.84 4.92
C GLN A 25 -1.86 9.09 5.49
N THR A 26 -3.08 9.46 5.09
CA THR A 26 -4.30 8.75 5.50
C THR A 26 -4.29 7.29 5.09
N ILE A 27 -3.79 6.94 3.90
CA ILE A 27 -3.66 5.53 3.48
C ILE A 27 -2.66 4.79 4.37
N LEU A 28 -1.51 5.37 4.66
CA LEU A 28 -0.49 4.76 5.53
C LEU A 28 -1.02 4.54 6.95
N ASP A 29 -1.76 5.51 7.49
CA ASP A 29 -2.34 5.43 8.84
C ASP A 29 -3.43 4.36 8.91
N ASN A 30 -4.37 4.36 7.95
CA ASN A 30 -5.45 3.37 7.88
C ASN A 30 -4.91 1.95 7.63
N ALA A 31 -3.86 1.81 6.82
CA ALA A 31 -3.24 0.52 6.57
C ALA A 31 -2.58 -0.02 7.85
N ALA A 32 -1.94 0.85 8.64
CA ALA A 32 -1.39 0.48 9.94
C ALA A 32 -2.48 0.06 10.94
N GLU A 33 -3.63 0.73 10.94
CA GLU A 33 -4.78 0.35 11.77
C GLU A 33 -5.35 -1.02 11.36
N LEU A 34 -5.54 -1.26 10.06
CA LEU A 34 -5.97 -2.56 9.55
C LEU A 34 -5.02 -3.70 9.97
N ILE A 35 -3.71 -3.48 9.87
CA ILE A 35 -2.70 -4.46 10.32
C ILE A 35 -2.79 -4.70 11.84
N ALA A 36 -3.09 -3.66 12.63
CA ALA A 36 -3.21 -3.78 14.07
C ALA A 36 -4.41 -4.65 14.48
N LEU A 37 -5.51 -4.58 13.72
CA LEU A 37 -6.70 -5.41 13.90
C LEU A 37 -6.50 -6.88 13.53
N ASP A 38 -5.43 -7.21 12.80
CA ASP A 38 -5.15 -8.58 12.39
C ASP A 38 -4.72 -9.45 13.58
N THR A 39 -5.39 -10.59 13.75
CA THR A 39 -5.12 -11.56 14.82
C THR A 39 -4.22 -12.71 14.39
N GLU A 40 -3.98 -12.87 13.08
CA GLU A 40 -3.21 -13.97 12.49
C GLU A 40 -1.72 -13.63 12.39
N LEU A 41 -1.39 -12.36 12.25
CA LEU A 41 -0.02 -11.86 12.23
C LEU A 41 0.56 -11.72 13.64
N SER A 42 1.78 -12.20 13.82
CA SER A 42 2.58 -11.87 15.01
C SER A 42 3.09 -10.42 14.96
N GLU A 43 3.41 -9.84 16.10
CA GLU A 43 3.98 -8.48 16.20
C GLU A 43 5.18 -8.19 15.27
N PRO A 44 6.21 -9.06 15.16
CA PRO A 44 7.29 -8.80 14.20
C PRO A 44 6.81 -8.78 12.74
N GLU A 45 5.78 -9.56 12.41
CA GLU A 45 5.21 -9.61 11.06
C GLU A 45 4.39 -8.35 10.76
N LYS A 46 3.60 -7.88 11.74
CA LYS A 46 2.89 -6.58 11.67
C LYS A 46 3.85 -5.43 11.40
N ILE A 47 4.98 -5.39 12.12
CA ILE A 47 6.04 -4.39 11.91
C ILE A 47 6.63 -4.52 10.51
N ALA A 48 6.92 -5.74 10.06
CA ALA A 48 7.55 -5.99 8.77
C ALA A 48 6.67 -5.59 7.58
N ILE A 49 5.37 -5.91 7.62
CA ILE A 49 4.43 -5.51 6.55
C ILE A 49 4.11 -4.02 6.58
N LYS A 50 3.99 -3.42 7.77
CA LYS A 50 3.80 -1.96 7.89
C LYS A 50 4.97 -1.19 7.26
N ALA A 51 6.19 -1.66 7.46
CA ALA A 51 7.39 -1.04 6.90
C ALA A 51 7.52 -1.19 5.37
N SER A 52 6.85 -2.16 4.75
CA SER A 52 6.90 -2.33 3.29
C SER A 52 5.92 -1.44 2.52
N ILE A 53 4.82 -0.99 3.13
CA ILE A 53 3.77 -0.24 2.44
C ILE A 53 4.29 1.03 1.74
N PRO A 54 5.10 1.90 2.38
CA PRO A 54 5.55 3.12 1.72
C PRO A 54 6.31 2.85 0.41
N ASP A 55 7.17 1.83 0.39
CA ASP A 55 7.95 1.47 -0.81
C ASP A 55 7.06 0.93 -1.95
N LEU A 56 5.88 0.38 -1.64
CA LEU A 56 4.89 -0.05 -2.65
C LEU A 56 4.17 1.11 -3.33
N LEU A 57 4.05 2.27 -2.65
CA LEU A 57 3.30 3.43 -3.16
C LEU A 57 4.12 4.35 -4.07
N VAL A 58 5.46 4.26 -4.02
CA VAL A 58 6.39 5.16 -4.75
C VAL A 58 7.40 4.46 -5.64
N GLU A 59 7.33 3.13 -5.77
CA GLU A 59 8.22 2.34 -6.64
C GLU A 59 9.71 2.72 -6.49
N THR A 60 10.27 2.51 -5.31
CA THR A 60 11.71 2.72 -5.05
C THR A 60 12.55 1.51 -5.48
N PRO A 61 13.90 1.59 -5.48
CA PRO A 61 14.75 0.40 -5.65
C PRO A 61 14.51 -0.70 -4.60
N LYS A 62 13.82 -0.40 -3.50
CA LYS A 62 13.43 -1.38 -2.46
C LYS A 62 12.11 -2.08 -2.77
N THR A 63 11.37 -1.66 -3.79
CA THR A 63 10.06 -2.20 -4.17
C THR A 63 10.06 -3.73 -4.31
N PRO A 64 11.04 -4.39 -4.95
CA PRO A 64 11.03 -5.85 -5.04
C PRO A 64 11.07 -6.54 -3.66
N ILE A 65 11.80 -5.96 -2.70
CA ILE A 65 11.86 -6.45 -1.32
C ILE A 65 10.53 -6.17 -0.61
N ALA A 66 9.95 -4.99 -0.82
CA ALA A 66 8.67 -4.61 -0.26
C ALA A 66 7.53 -5.52 -0.76
N GLU A 67 7.49 -5.81 -2.06
CA GLU A 67 6.54 -6.73 -2.68
C GLU A 67 6.67 -8.15 -2.10
N ALA A 68 7.90 -8.65 -1.96
CA ALA A 68 8.14 -9.97 -1.38
C ALA A 68 7.64 -10.04 0.08
N LYS A 69 7.99 -9.05 0.91
CA LYS A 69 7.52 -8.97 2.30
C LYS A 69 6.00 -8.86 2.36
N PHE A 70 5.42 -7.99 1.55
CA PHE A 70 3.99 -7.79 1.51
C PHE A 70 3.28 -9.09 1.12
N LYS A 71 3.69 -9.78 0.05
CA LYS A 71 3.12 -11.08 -0.34
C LYS A 71 3.13 -12.11 0.78
N ILE A 72 4.29 -12.27 1.45
CA ILE A 72 4.47 -13.26 2.51
C ILE A 72 3.49 -13.01 3.66
N TYR A 73 3.41 -11.78 4.16
CA TYR A 73 2.57 -11.47 5.32
C TYR A 73 1.10 -11.23 4.95
N PHE A 74 0.83 -10.66 3.78
CA PHE A 74 -0.51 -10.50 3.24
C PHE A 74 -1.18 -11.86 3.07
N ALA A 75 -0.47 -12.91 2.64
CA ALA A 75 -1.02 -14.26 2.56
C ALA A 75 -1.45 -14.83 3.93
N LYS A 76 -0.83 -14.39 5.02
CA LYS A 76 -1.12 -14.85 6.40
C LYS A 76 -2.27 -14.08 7.07
N MET A 77 -2.54 -12.85 6.64
CA MET A 77 -3.61 -12.02 7.21
C MET A 77 -4.98 -12.70 7.19
N GLY A 78 -5.82 -12.33 8.16
CA GLY A 78 -7.22 -12.70 8.19
C GLY A 78 -7.98 -12.14 6.99
N GLN A 79 -9.02 -12.87 6.54
CA GLN A 79 -9.74 -12.52 5.30
C GLN A 79 -10.34 -11.10 5.33
N VAL A 80 -10.88 -10.68 6.47
CA VAL A 80 -11.47 -9.33 6.64
C VAL A 80 -10.41 -8.24 6.45
N VAL A 81 -9.23 -8.42 7.05
CA VAL A 81 -8.11 -7.48 6.93
C VAL A 81 -7.54 -7.46 5.52
N LYS A 82 -7.39 -8.64 4.88
CA LYS A 82 -6.97 -8.75 3.46
C LYS A 82 -7.87 -7.93 2.54
N THR A 83 -9.18 -8.08 2.66
CA THR A 83 -10.15 -7.36 1.82
C THR A 83 -10.09 -5.85 2.08
N GLY A 84 -10.02 -5.43 3.35
CA GLY A 84 -9.86 -4.02 3.70
C GLY A 84 -8.58 -3.42 3.15
N MET A 85 -7.46 -4.12 3.29
CA MET A 85 -6.15 -3.69 2.81
C MET A 85 -6.11 -3.60 1.28
N TYR A 86 -6.64 -4.59 0.57
CA TYR A 86 -6.74 -4.56 -0.90
C TYR A 86 -7.51 -3.32 -1.38
N ASN A 87 -8.72 -3.10 -0.85
CA ASN A 87 -9.57 -1.97 -1.23
C ASN A 87 -8.91 -0.62 -0.92
N LEU A 88 -8.10 -0.54 0.14
CA LEU A 88 -7.42 0.69 0.55
C LEU A 88 -6.28 1.07 -0.39
N ILE A 89 -5.51 0.10 -0.89
CA ILE A 89 -4.27 0.40 -1.62
C ILE A 89 -4.40 0.24 -3.14
N VAL A 90 -5.36 -0.55 -3.65
CA VAL A 90 -5.44 -0.94 -5.07
C VAL A 90 -5.55 0.25 -6.03
N ASP A 91 -6.14 1.37 -5.61
CA ASP A 91 -6.27 2.55 -6.47
C ASP A 91 -5.01 3.45 -6.47
N VAL A 92 -4.06 3.18 -5.58
CA VAL A 92 -2.90 4.06 -5.34
C VAL A 92 -1.58 3.41 -5.74
N ILE A 93 -1.45 2.09 -5.60
CA ILE A 93 -0.28 1.37 -6.09
C ILE A 93 -0.22 1.35 -7.63
N SER A 94 0.98 1.24 -8.19
CA SER A 94 1.17 1.19 -9.64
C SER A 94 0.58 -0.09 -10.24
N GLU A 95 0.29 -0.08 -11.55
CA GLU A 95 -0.14 -1.29 -12.27
C GLU A 95 0.91 -2.42 -12.22
N SER A 96 2.20 -2.08 -12.11
CA SER A 96 3.27 -3.06 -11.95
C SER A 96 3.17 -3.76 -10.59
N VAL A 97 3.04 -2.97 -9.51
CA VAL A 97 2.91 -3.49 -8.15
C VAL A 97 1.63 -4.31 -8.01
N LYS A 98 0.49 -3.86 -8.56
CA LYS A 98 -0.78 -4.62 -8.57
C LYS A 98 -0.58 -6.01 -9.15
N LYS A 99 -0.03 -6.11 -10.36
CA LYS A 99 0.22 -7.38 -11.05
C LYS A 99 1.21 -8.26 -10.30
N SER A 100 2.17 -7.65 -9.61
CA SER A 100 3.09 -8.40 -8.78
C SER A 100 2.36 -9.01 -7.58
N ILE A 101 1.69 -8.22 -6.75
CA ILE A 101 1.16 -8.67 -5.44
C ILE A 101 -0.24 -9.29 -5.49
N PHE A 102 -1.03 -8.99 -6.52
CA PHE A 102 -2.37 -9.52 -6.77
C PHE A 102 -2.43 -10.13 -8.19
N PRO A 103 -1.75 -11.26 -8.44
CA PRO A 103 -1.86 -11.95 -9.72
C PRO A 103 -3.29 -12.50 -9.88
N ASP A 104 -3.89 -12.24 -11.06
CA ASP A 104 -5.21 -12.74 -11.47
C ASP A 104 -5.33 -14.27 -11.45
#